data_AF-A0A4U6D7X1-F1
#
_entry.id   AF-A0A4U6D7X1-F1
#
_cell.length_a   1.000
_cell.length_b   1.000
_cell.length_c   1.000
_cell.angle_alpha   90.00
_cell.angle_beta   90.00
_cell.angle_gamma   90.00
#
_symmetry.space_group_name_H-M   'P 1'
#
loop_
_entity.id
_entity.type
_entity.pdbx_description
1 polymer ?
#
loop_
_entity_poly.entity_id
_entity_poly.type
_entity_poly.pdbx_seq_one_letter_code
_entity_poly.pdbx_strand_id
1 'polypeptide(L)'
;MGSAALFQILYQNETLFQLQEEIIVRIEEKEVIPEIIPAKIETPIATPVREIIPQPVVKVNIEPAKPVAPTVRFPALHHKVLILIDEPKQKGMLVSEALFLDNILKAVGQSSENSDILNFSFLAGPDARNVLAEKRINYFITFGVPLIKLRLDLLLPPYTPKQVEGIWFLLTDPLAVIEADVVLKKKLWTALKQMFPKT
;
A
#
# COMPACT_ATOMS: atom_id res chain seq x y z
N MET A 1 38.75 20.18 -33.82
CA MET A 1 38.04 20.93 -32.77
C MET A 1 36.59 21.10 -33.21
N GLY A 2 35.62 20.75 -32.36
CA GLY A 2 34.19 20.85 -32.66
C GLY A 2 33.38 20.05 -31.66
N SER A 3 33.02 20.69 -30.56
CA SER A 3 32.38 20.14 -29.36
C SER A 3 30.92 19.73 -29.58
N ALA A 4 30.47 18.85 -28.68
CA ALA A 4 29.15 18.27 -28.48
C ALA A 4 27.92 19.19 -28.64
N ALA A 5 26.84 18.61 -29.19
CA ALA A 5 25.43 18.92 -28.88
C ALA A 5 24.58 17.73 -29.38
N LEU A 6 24.13 16.84 -28.49
CA LEU A 6 22.82 16.85 -27.82
C LEU A 6 21.77 16.03 -28.59
N PHE A 7 21.32 14.94 -27.94
CA PHE A 7 20.19 14.04 -28.30
C PHE A 7 20.50 13.06 -29.46
N GLN A 8 20.90 11.81 -29.26
CA GLN A 8 20.24 10.75 -28.47
C GLN A 8 18.71 10.81 -28.57
N ILE A 9 18.19 10.60 -29.79
CA ILE A 9 16.79 10.24 -30.02
C ILE A 9 16.79 8.72 -30.31
N LEU A 10 16.31 7.95 -29.35
CA LEU A 10 16.60 6.53 -29.10
C LEU A 10 15.84 5.49 -29.96
N TYR A 11 15.15 5.84 -31.05
CA TYR A 11 14.27 4.88 -31.74
C TYR A 11 14.21 5.07 -33.26
N GLN A 12 15.32 4.82 -33.97
CA GLN A 12 15.33 4.91 -35.45
C GLN A 12 14.88 3.61 -36.17
N ASN A 13 14.57 2.53 -35.45
CA ASN A 13 14.35 1.21 -36.07
C ASN A 13 13.12 0.43 -35.52
N GLU A 14 12.20 1.06 -34.79
CA GLU A 14 10.99 0.38 -34.33
C GLU A 14 9.80 0.63 -35.28
N THR A 15 9.25 -0.45 -35.83
CA THR A 15 8.05 -0.44 -36.67
C THR A 15 6.81 -0.34 -35.77
N LEU A 16 6.09 0.79 -35.84
CA LEU A 16 4.79 0.99 -35.20
C LEU A 16 3.70 0.29 -36.02
N PHE A 17 2.95 -0.62 -35.39
CA PHE A 17 1.74 -1.22 -35.99
C PHE A 17 0.50 -0.40 -35.59
N GLN A 18 -0.28 0.02 -36.58
CA GLN A 18 -1.58 0.67 -36.37
C GLN A 18 -2.68 -0.40 -36.49
N LEU A 19 -3.43 -0.67 -35.42
CA LEU A 19 -4.62 -1.52 -35.47
C LEU A 19 -5.78 -0.71 -36.05
N GLN A 20 -6.17 -1.00 -37.29
CA GLN A 20 -7.41 -0.51 -37.88
C GLN A 20 -8.55 -1.44 -37.47
N GLU A 21 -9.51 -0.89 -36.72
CA GLU A 21 -10.81 -1.52 -36.45
C GLU A 21 -11.64 -1.52 -37.74
N GLU A 22 -11.92 -2.70 -38.29
CA GLU A 22 -12.99 -2.91 -39.26
C GLU A 22 -13.70 -4.25 -38.99
N ILE A 23 -14.93 -4.20 -38.48
CA ILE A 23 -15.93 -5.25 -38.74
C ILE A 23 -17.16 -4.56 -39.31
N ILE A 24 -17.42 -4.88 -40.57
CA ILE A 24 -18.46 -4.31 -41.44
C ILE A 24 -19.80 -5.04 -41.23
N VAL A 25 -20.78 -4.28 -40.74
CA VAL A 25 -22.16 -4.07 -41.27
C VAL A 25 -23.17 -5.24 -41.34
N ARG A 26 -24.34 -5.02 -40.70
CA ARG A 26 -25.66 -5.33 -41.29
C ARG A 26 -26.61 -4.13 -41.09
N ILE A 27 -27.00 -3.50 -42.20
CA ILE A 27 -27.99 -2.43 -42.29
C ILE A 27 -29.38 -3.05 -42.33
N GLU A 28 -30.30 -2.57 -41.50
CA GLU A 28 -31.69 -2.34 -41.91
C GLU A 28 -32.09 -0.92 -41.52
N GLU A 29 -32.76 -0.28 -42.46
CA GLU A 29 -32.93 1.14 -42.67
C GLU A 29 -34.37 1.56 -42.31
N LYS A 30 -34.51 2.64 -41.54
CA LYS A 30 -35.59 3.63 -41.72
C LYS A 30 -35.36 4.91 -40.89
N GLU A 31 -34.83 5.95 -41.56
CA GLU A 31 -35.42 7.30 -41.74
C GLU A 31 -36.45 7.81 -40.70
N VAL A 32 -36.48 9.05 -40.13
CA VAL A 32 -36.20 10.42 -40.62
C VAL A 32 -36.11 11.40 -39.41
N ILE A 33 -35.05 12.24 -39.34
CA ILE A 33 -34.86 13.70 -39.07
C ILE A 33 -35.87 14.55 -38.18
N PRO A 34 -35.59 15.83 -37.79
CA PRO A 34 -35.08 16.31 -36.47
C PRO A 34 -35.98 17.38 -35.78
N GLU A 35 -35.70 17.78 -34.52
CA GLU A 35 -36.22 19.06 -33.99
C GLU A 35 -35.31 19.70 -32.91
N ILE A 36 -35.46 21.01 -32.75
CA ILE A 36 -34.44 22.04 -32.49
C ILE A 36 -34.90 22.91 -31.29
N ILE A 37 -34.08 22.98 -30.22
CA ILE A 37 -33.88 24.06 -29.18
C ILE A 37 -35.17 24.37 -28.31
N PRO A 38 -35.18 25.02 -27.10
CA PRO A 38 -34.15 25.91 -26.61
C PRO A 38 -33.77 25.99 -25.11
N ALA A 39 -32.67 26.73 -24.97
CA ALA A 39 -31.95 27.19 -23.78
C ALA A 39 -32.82 27.94 -22.77
N LYS A 40 -32.53 27.71 -21.48
CA LYS A 40 -33.05 28.49 -20.35
C LYS A 40 -31.94 29.41 -19.81
N ILE A 41 -32.13 30.71 -20.01
CA ILE A 41 -31.36 31.80 -19.40
C ILE A 41 -32.09 32.19 -18.11
N GLU A 42 -31.44 32.10 -16.95
CA GLU A 42 -31.90 32.76 -15.73
C GLU A 42 -30.70 33.42 -15.02
N THR A 43 -30.51 34.70 -15.31
CA THR A 43 -29.79 35.68 -14.49
C THR A 43 -30.53 35.93 -13.18
N PRO A 44 -29.89 35.90 -12.00
CA PRO A 44 -30.49 36.46 -10.79
C PRO A 44 -30.14 37.94 -10.65
N ILE A 45 -31.21 38.71 -10.54
CA ILE A 45 -31.31 40.14 -10.28
C ILE A 45 -30.70 40.50 -8.91
N ALA A 46 -29.94 41.59 -8.87
CA ALA A 46 -29.45 42.25 -7.67
C ALA A 46 -30.50 43.23 -7.11
N THR A 47 -30.77 43.21 -5.80
CA THR A 47 -31.18 44.35 -4.91
C THR A 47 -31.54 43.82 -3.50
N PRO A 48 -31.55 44.64 -2.42
CA PRO A 48 -30.49 45.49 -1.89
C PRO A 48 -30.24 45.25 -0.38
N VAL A 49 -29.18 45.91 0.10
CA VAL A 49 -28.66 46.03 1.47
C VAL A 49 -29.73 46.32 2.54
N ARG A 50 -29.64 45.62 3.68
CA ARG A 50 -30.16 46.11 4.97
C ARG A 50 -29.02 46.19 5.98
N GLU A 51 -28.67 47.43 6.32
CA GLU A 51 -27.72 47.80 7.36
C GLU A 51 -28.22 47.34 8.74
N ILE A 52 -27.34 46.73 9.53
CA ILE A 52 -27.49 46.62 10.97
C ILE A 52 -26.19 47.15 11.58
N ILE A 53 -26.34 48.22 12.35
CA ILE A 53 -25.33 49.03 13.04
C ILE A 53 -24.65 48.21 14.17
N PRO A 54 -23.52 48.64 14.76
CA PRO A 54 -22.40 47.78 15.13
C PRO A 54 -22.46 47.33 16.59
N GLN A 55 -22.17 46.05 16.87
CA GLN A 55 -21.86 45.60 18.23
C GLN A 55 -20.34 45.56 18.43
N PRO A 56 -19.80 46.12 19.54
CA PRO A 56 -18.39 46.02 19.86
C PRO A 56 -18.11 44.73 20.66
N VAL A 57 -16.87 44.23 20.50
CA VAL A 57 -16.17 43.20 21.31
C VAL A 57 -16.67 41.77 21.01
N VAL A 58 -15.88 40.80 20.54
CA VAL A 58 -14.58 40.34 21.00
C VAL A 58 -13.75 39.86 19.80
N LYS A 59 -12.53 40.36 19.63
CA LYS A 59 -11.53 39.67 18.78
C LYS A 59 -11.17 38.37 19.49
N VAL A 60 -11.88 37.28 19.17
CA VAL A 60 -11.39 35.94 19.46
C VAL A 60 -10.17 35.77 18.55
N ASN A 61 -8.98 35.86 19.15
CA ASN A 61 -7.75 35.44 18.51
C ASN A 61 -7.85 33.92 18.32
N ILE A 62 -8.40 33.50 17.18
CA ILE A 62 -8.38 32.11 16.75
C ILE A 62 -6.94 31.85 16.34
N GLU A 63 -6.10 31.40 17.28
CA GLU A 63 -4.87 30.74 16.91
C GLU A 63 -5.25 29.59 15.95
N PRO A 64 -4.64 29.52 14.76
CA PRO A 64 -4.90 28.42 13.85
C PRO A 64 -4.44 27.15 14.54
N ALA A 65 -5.40 26.33 14.98
CA ALA A 65 -5.15 25.00 15.46
C ALA A 65 -4.36 24.26 14.38
N LYS A 66 -3.06 24.02 14.64
CA LYS A 66 -2.26 23.13 13.80
C LYS A 66 -3.03 21.82 13.66
N PRO A 67 -3.27 21.31 12.44
CA PRO A 67 -3.84 19.99 12.28
C PRO A 67 -2.89 19.00 12.95
N VAL A 68 -3.30 18.41 14.07
CA VAL A 68 -2.61 17.23 14.61
C VAL A 68 -2.92 16.14 13.61
N ALA A 69 -2.05 15.97 12.62
CA ALA A 69 -2.10 14.85 11.71
C ALA A 69 -2.20 13.59 12.57
N PRO A 70 -3.19 12.70 12.34
CA PRO A 70 -3.27 11.45 13.06
C PRO A 70 -2.03 10.64 12.69
N THR A 71 -1.01 10.73 13.55
CA THR A 71 0.17 9.88 13.43
C THR A 71 -0.29 8.53 13.92
N VAL A 72 -0.78 7.67 13.02
CA VAL A 72 -1.04 6.27 13.33
C VAL A 72 0.32 5.61 13.55
N ARG A 73 0.83 5.76 14.78
CA ARG A 73 2.11 5.20 15.20
C ARG A 73 2.05 3.68 15.12
N PHE A 74 3.21 3.08 14.92
CA PHE A 74 3.38 1.64 15.06
C PHE A 74 2.89 1.24 16.46
N PRO A 75 1.99 0.24 16.58
CA PRO A 75 1.46 -0.18 17.87
C PRO A 75 2.57 -0.79 18.75
N ALA A 76 2.38 -0.73 20.07
CA ALA A 76 3.31 -1.34 21.01
C ALA A 76 3.35 -2.86 20.77
N LEU A 77 4.56 -3.40 20.65
CA LEU A 77 4.77 -4.83 20.48
C LEU A 77 4.93 -5.50 21.84
N HIS A 78 4.29 -6.65 21.96
CA HIS A 78 4.27 -7.44 23.18
C HIS A 78 5.05 -8.74 23.05
N HIS A 79 5.30 -9.17 21.81
CA HIS A 79 5.84 -10.49 21.51
C HIS A 79 7.18 -10.45 20.80
N LYS A 80 7.86 -11.61 20.80
CA LYS A 80 9.17 -11.80 20.17
C LYS A 80 9.09 -12.00 18.65
N VAL A 81 7.89 -12.28 18.12
CA VAL A 81 7.64 -12.53 16.71
C VAL A 81 6.77 -11.39 16.18
N LEU A 82 7.27 -10.66 15.18
CA LEU A 82 6.52 -9.63 14.47
C LEU A 82 6.30 -10.08 13.03
N ILE A 83 5.04 -10.03 12.60
CA ILE A 83 4.59 -10.38 11.27
C ILE A 83 3.92 -9.15 10.66
N LEU A 84 4.44 -8.72 9.52
CA LEU A 84 3.85 -7.65 8.72
C LEU A 84 3.18 -8.22 7.48
N ILE A 85 1.98 -7.74 7.21
CA ILE A 85 1.20 -8.07 6.02
C ILE A 85 0.87 -6.81 5.23
N ASP A 86 0.67 -6.95 3.93
CA ASP A 86 0.23 -5.86 3.06
C ASP A 86 -1.19 -6.13 2.56
N GLU A 87 -2.20 -5.68 3.31
CA GLU A 87 -3.60 -5.84 2.93
C GLU A 87 -4.26 -4.46 2.77
N PRO A 88 -4.39 -3.91 1.55
CA PRO A 88 -4.93 -2.56 1.36
C PRO A 88 -6.45 -2.47 1.53
N LYS A 89 -7.16 -3.61 1.48
CA LYS A 89 -8.63 -3.66 1.43
C LYS A 89 -9.30 -3.49 2.79
N GLN A 90 -8.64 -3.89 3.87
CA GLN A 90 -9.22 -3.87 5.22
C GLN A 90 -8.12 -3.80 6.29
N LYS A 91 -8.42 -3.18 7.43
CA LYS A 91 -7.46 -2.99 8.53
C LYS A 91 -6.88 -4.31 9.06
N GLY A 92 -7.70 -5.36 9.09
CA GLY A 92 -7.29 -6.70 9.49
C GLY A 92 -6.95 -7.60 8.30
N MET A 93 -6.55 -8.83 8.59
CA MET A 93 -6.31 -9.86 7.59
C MET A 93 -7.62 -10.53 7.13
N LEU A 94 -7.68 -11.05 5.90
CA LEU A 94 -8.78 -11.90 5.46
C LEU A 94 -8.85 -13.18 6.30
N VAL A 95 -10.05 -13.74 6.50
CA VAL A 95 -10.23 -14.94 7.34
C VAL A 95 -9.44 -16.14 6.78
N SER A 96 -9.46 -16.34 5.46
CA SER A 96 -8.72 -17.43 4.81
C SER A 96 -7.21 -17.30 5.03
N GLU A 97 -6.67 -16.09 4.90
CA GLU A 97 -5.26 -15.82 5.13
C GLU A 97 -4.87 -15.97 6.60
N ALA A 98 -5.76 -15.62 7.52
CA ALA A 98 -5.53 -15.79 8.96
C ALA A 98 -5.42 -17.27 9.32
N LEU A 99 -6.30 -18.11 8.76
CA LEU A 99 -6.21 -19.57 8.90
C LEU A 99 -4.92 -20.12 8.28
N PHE A 100 -4.53 -19.61 7.10
CA PHE A 100 -3.30 -20.01 6.45
C PHE A 100 -2.06 -19.64 7.27
N LEU A 101 -1.99 -18.43 7.79
CA LEU A 101 -0.91 -17.98 8.67
C LEU A 101 -0.86 -18.79 9.96
N ASP A 102 -2.02 -19.08 10.58
CA ASP A 102 -2.09 -19.90 11.79
C ASP A 102 -1.56 -21.32 11.54
N ASN A 103 -1.91 -21.92 10.40
CA ASN A 103 -1.35 -23.21 9.98
C ASN A 103 0.17 -23.17 9.81
N ILE A 104 0.71 -22.08 9.23
CA ILE A 104 2.15 -21.89 9.08
C ILE A 104 2.80 -21.78 10.47
N LEU A 105 2.29 -20.93 11.34
CA LEU A 105 2.85 -20.71 12.68
C LEU A 105 2.82 -22.00 13.50
N LYS A 106 1.69 -22.71 13.51
CA LYS A 106 1.54 -24.03 14.15
C LYS A 106 2.57 -25.03 13.66
N ALA A 107 2.82 -25.07 12.35
CA ALA A 107 3.81 -25.98 11.78
C ALA A 107 5.23 -25.64 12.29
N VAL A 108 5.55 -24.36 12.46
CA VAL A 108 6.83 -23.88 13.00
C VAL A 108 6.93 -24.01 14.53
N GLY A 109 5.83 -24.35 15.22
CA GLY A 109 5.76 -24.42 16.68
C GLY A 109 5.55 -23.06 17.35
N GLN A 110 5.05 -22.07 16.60
CA GLN A 110 4.62 -20.78 17.11
C GLN A 110 3.09 -20.70 17.14
N SER A 111 2.56 -19.75 17.91
CA SER A 111 1.12 -19.46 17.94
C SER A 111 0.87 -18.03 17.47
N SER A 112 -0.28 -17.80 16.85
CA SER A 112 -0.79 -16.46 16.53
C SER A 112 -0.96 -15.59 17.78
N GLU A 113 -1.22 -16.20 18.95
CA GLU A 113 -1.29 -15.49 20.23
C GLU A 113 0.06 -14.93 20.71
N ASN A 114 1.16 -15.63 20.39
CA ASN A 114 2.52 -15.24 20.76
C ASN A 114 3.21 -14.42 19.65
N SER A 115 2.44 -13.91 18.69
CA SER A 115 2.95 -13.19 17.53
C SER A 115 2.17 -11.89 17.35
N ASP A 116 2.87 -10.79 17.15
CA ASP A 116 2.25 -9.52 16.80
C ASP A 116 2.05 -9.48 15.29
N ILE A 117 0.80 -9.44 14.82
CA ILE A 117 0.45 -9.38 13.40
C ILE A 117 -0.07 -7.98 13.08
N LEU A 118 0.60 -7.27 12.18
CA LEU A 118 0.25 -5.90 11.81
C LEU A 118 0.10 -5.74 10.30
N ASN A 119 -0.90 -4.96 9.91
CA ASN A 119 -1.13 -4.61 8.52
C ASN A 119 -0.44 -3.28 8.16
N PHE A 120 0.57 -3.35 7.31
CA PHE A 120 1.36 -2.19 6.89
C PHE A 120 0.54 -1.15 6.10
N SER A 121 -0.44 -1.57 5.31
CA SER A 121 -1.26 -0.67 4.48
C SER A 121 -2.03 0.38 5.29
N PHE A 122 -2.28 0.13 6.58
CA PHE A 122 -3.02 1.05 7.46
C PHE A 122 -2.14 1.71 8.55
N LEU A 123 -0.84 1.43 8.57
CA LEU A 123 0.11 2.06 9.48
C LEU A 123 0.62 3.38 8.88
N ALA A 124 0.25 4.51 9.50
CA ALA A 124 0.78 5.82 9.13
C ALA A 124 2.08 6.10 9.90
N GLY A 125 3.13 5.35 9.57
CA GLY A 125 4.43 5.50 10.21
C GLY A 125 5.52 4.71 9.48
N PRO A 126 6.52 5.38 8.87
CA PRO A 126 7.54 4.71 8.07
C PRO A 126 8.70 4.11 8.88
N ASP A 127 8.70 4.24 10.21
CA ASP A 127 9.88 3.94 11.03
C ASP A 127 9.70 2.67 11.86
N ALA A 128 9.66 1.51 11.20
CA ALA A 128 9.80 0.21 11.86
C ALA A 128 11.17 0.08 12.57
N ARG A 129 12.16 0.90 12.17
CA ARG A 129 13.47 1.02 12.83
C ARG A 129 13.37 1.26 14.32
N ASN A 130 12.50 2.17 14.76
CA ASN A 130 12.40 2.52 16.18
C ASN A 130 11.89 1.34 17.00
N VAL A 131 10.93 0.60 16.44
CA VAL A 131 10.33 -0.55 17.10
C VAL A 131 11.27 -1.76 17.11
N LEU A 132 12.05 -1.95 16.03
CA LEU A 132 13.11 -2.95 15.96
C LEU A 132 14.29 -2.60 16.89
N ALA A 133 14.61 -1.31 17.04
CA ALA A 133 15.68 -0.82 17.92
C ALA A 133 15.38 -1.05 19.41
N GLU A 134 14.10 -1.16 19.79
CA GLU A 134 13.71 -1.56 21.16
C GLU A 134 14.12 -3.01 21.49
N LYS A 135 14.58 -3.81 20.51
CA LYS A 135 15.08 -5.19 20.66
C LYS A 135 14.13 -6.14 21.40
N ARG A 136 12.84 -5.85 21.38
CA ARG A 136 11.80 -6.74 21.93
C ARG A 136 11.49 -7.93 21.01
N ILE A 137 11.87 -7.80 19.74
CA ILE A 137 11.57 -8.75 18.67
C ILE A 137 12.83 -9.54 18.34
N ASN A 138 12.69 -10.86 18.19
CA ASN A 138 13.74 -11.77 17.74
C ASN A 138 13.51 -12.24 16.31
N TYR A 139 12.27 -12.20 15.86
CA TYR A 139 11.83 -12.75 14.58
C TYR A 139 10.95 -11.74 13.86
N PHE A 140 11.34 -11.35 12.66
CA PHE A 140 10.67 -10.36 11.84
C PHE A 140 10.37 -10.92 10.46
N ILE A 141 9.08 -11.06 10.13
CA ILE A 141 8.62 -11.65 8.88
C ILE A 141 7.74 -10.65 8.16
N THR A 142 7.98 -10.46 6.86
CA THR A 142 7.22 -9.54 6.01
C THR A 142 6.60 -10.31 4.85
N PHE A 143 5.28 -10.23 4.72
CA PHE A 143 4.50 -10.81 3.64
C PHE A 143 4.08 -9.70 2.67
N GLY A 144 4.75 -9.61 1.53
CA GLY A 144 4.43 -8.63 0.49
C GLY A 144 4.88 -7.20 0.77
N VAL A 145 5.51 -6.93 1.92
CA VAL A 145 5.98 -5.58 2.30
C VAL A 145 7.49 -5.46 2.02
N PRO A 146 7.92 -4.65 1.04
CA PRO A 146 9.34 -4.41 0.80
C PRO A 146 10.00 -3.69 1.98
N LEU A 147 11.18 -4.17 2.41
CA LEU A 147 11.94 -3.59 3.53
C LEU A 147 12.29 -2.11 3.32
N ILE A 148 12.44 -1.68 2.07
CA ILE A 148 12.67 -0.28 1.72
C ILE A 148 11.52 0.64 2.13
N LYS A 149 10.26 0.15 2.13
CA LYS A 149 9.10 0.92 2.60
C LYS A 149 9.12 1.13 4.12
N LEU A 150 9.73 0.20 4.85
CA LEU A 150 9.93 0.25 6.30
C LEU A 150 11.17 1.08 6.68
N ARG A 151 11.78 1.74 5.68
CA ARG A 151 13.07 2.42 5.77
C ARG A 151 14.16 1.50 6.33
N LEU A 152 14.10 0.19 6.19
CA LEU A 152 15.21 -0.65 6.64
C LEU A 152 16.27 -0.68 5.55
N ASP A 153 17.50 -0.20 5.84
CA ASP A 153 18.64 -0.24 4.91
C ASP A 153 19.24 -1.65 4.86
N LEU A 154 18.37 -2.65 4.68
CA LEU A 154 18.74 -4.05 4.61
C LEU A 154 18.35 -4.59 3.24
N LEU A 155 19.37 -4.97 2.47
CA LEU A 155 19.17 -5.77 1.28
C LEU A 155 19.01 -7.24 1.69
N LEU A 156 17.79 -7.76 1.53
CA LEU A 156 17.43 -9.13 1.85
C LEU A 156 16.75 -9.79 0.64
N PRO A 157 17.30 -10.90 0.12
CA PRO A 157 16.66 -11.63 -0.95
C PRO A 157 15.39 -12.35 -0.43
N PRO A 158 14.31 -12.45 -1.23
CA PRO A 158 13.11 -13.16 -0.83
C PRO A 158 13.39 -14.61 -0.42
N TYR A 159 12.61 -15.13 0.52
CA TYR A 159 12.70 -16.49 1.06
C TYR A 159 14.07 -16.88 1.64
N THR A 160 14.90 -15.90 1.96
CA THR A 160 16.22 -16.15 2.53
C THR A 160 16.27 -15.54 3.93
N PRO A 161 16.27 -16.35 4.99
CA PRO A 161 16.37 -15.84 6.35
C PRO A 161 17.76 -15.25 6.58
N LYS A 162 17.81 -14.05 7.15
CA LYS A 162 19.08 -13.37 7.47
C LYS A 162 19.02 -12.80 8.88
N GLN A 163 20.05 -13.07 9.66
CA GLN A 163 20.16 -12.50 11.00
C GLN A 163 20.90 -11.16 10.95
N VAL A 164 20.30 -10.11 11.52
CA VAL A 164 20.87 -8.77 11.62
C VAL A 164 20.58 -8.24 13.01
N GLU A 165 21.61 -7.77 13.71
CA GLU A 165 21.50 -7.23 15.09
C GLU A 165 20.83 -8.18 16.11
N GLY A 166 20.93 -9.49 15.88
CA GLY A 166 20.31 -10.52 16.72
C GLY A 166 18.84 -10.84 16.37
N ILE A 167 18.27 -10.16 15.37
CA ILE A 167 16.91 -10.37 14.88
C ILE A 167 16.97 -11.14 13.56
N TRP A 168 16.13 -12.15 13.40
CA TRP A 168 15.94 -12.85 12.13
C TRP A 168 14.97 -12.09 11.23
N PHE A 169 15.41 -11.77 10.03
CA PHE A 169 14.59 -11.12 9.01
C PHE A 169 14.24 -12.11 7.91
N LEU A 170 12.99 -12.09 7.48
CA LEU A 170 12.49 -12.86 6.35
C LEU A 170 11.54 -11.99 5.50
N LEU A 171 11.83 -11.90 4.20
CA LEU A 171 10.99 -11.26 3.19
C LEU A 171 10.33 -12.34 2.33
N THR A 172 9.03 -12.24 2.15
CA THR A 172 8.25 -13.20 1.36
C THR A 172 7.22 -12.47 0.51
N ASP A 173 6.66 -13.18 -0.48
CA ASP A 173 5.50 -12.70 -1.23
C ASP A 173 4.26 -12.53 -0.32
N PRO A 174 3.20 -11.84 -0.80
CA PRO A 174 1.92 -11.72 -0.09
C PRO A 174 1.31 -13.09 0.22
N LEU A 175 0.54 -13.18 1.31
CA LEU A 175 -0.06 -14.44 1.76
C LEU A 175 -0.93 -15.10 0.68
N ALA A 176 -1.81 -14.33 0.03
CA ALA A 176 -2.63 -14.81 -1.08
C ALA A 176 -1.84 -15.47 -2.23
N VAL A 177 -0.66 -14.92 -2.57
CA VAL A 177 0.19 -15.47 -3.65
C VAL A 177 0.84 -16.78 -3.22
N ILE A 178 1.33 -16.83 -1.97
CA ILE A 178 1.89 -18.05 -1.40
C ILE A 178 0.83 -19.13 -1.25
N GLU A 179 -0.41 -18.76 -0.91
CA GLU A 179 -1.51 -19.71 -0.78
C GLU A 179 -1.84 -20.40 -2.12
N ALA A 180 -1.76 -19.67 -3.23
CA ALA A 180 -2.05 -20.19 -4.56
C ALA A 180 -0.94 -21.10 -5.13
N ASP A 181 0.32 -20.93 -4.72
CA ASP A 181 1.47 -21.65 -5.30
C ASP A 181 2.17 -22.60 -4.30
N VAL A 182 2.13 -23.89 -4.61
CA VAL A 182 2.77 -24.97 -3.82
C VAL A 182 4.29 -24.83 -3.77
N VAL A 183 4.93 -24.30 -4.82
CA VAL A 183 6.38 -24.10 -4.87
C VAL A 183 6.79 -23.01 -3.87
N LEU A 184 6.04 -21.91 -3.82
CA LEU A 184 6.28 -20.83 -2.85
C LEU A 184 6.05 -21.29 -1.42
N LYS A 185 5.02 -22.12 -1.16
CA LYS A 185 4.81 -22.75 0.16
C LYS A 185 6.03 -23.56 0.60
N LYS A 186 6.61 -24.36 -0.28
CA LYS A 186 7.82 -25.16 0.02
C LYS A 186 9.04 -24.27 0.31
N LYS A 187 9.21 -23.19 -0.45
CA LYS A 187 10.29 -22.20 -0.22
C LYS A 187 10.13 -21.52 1.13
N LEU A 188 8.92 -21.01 1.43
CA LEU A 188 8.58 -20.42 2.72
C LEU A 188 8.89 -21.38 3.86
N TRP A 189 8.42 -22.62 3.74
CA TRP A 189 8.63 -23.64 4.75
C TRP A 189 10.10 -23.94 5.01
N THR A 190 10.92 -23.96 3.96
CA THR A 190 12.37 -24.17 4.07
C THR A 190 13.03 -23.00 4.79
N ALA A 191 12.64 -21.76 4.46
CA ALA A 191 13.14 -20.56 5.12
C ALA A 191 12.75 -20.50 6.61
N LEU A 192 11.49 -20.82 6.92
CA LEU A 192 10.99 -20.84 8.30
C LEU A 192 11.69 -21.91 9.15
N LYS A 193 11.95 -23.09 8.61
CA LYS A 193 12.73 -24.13 9.30
C LYS A 193 14.15 -23.70 9.66
N GLN A 194 14.80 -22.92 8.81
CA GLN A 194 16.13 -22.38 9.07
C GLN A 194 16.09 -21.30 10.15
N MET A 195 15.05 -20.47 10.13
CA MET A 195 14.84 -19.37 11.07
C MET A 195 14.44 -19.86 12.48
N PHE A 196 13.63 -20.92 12.55
CA PHE A 196 13.15 -21.51 13.80
C PHE A 196 13.65 -22.95 13.94
N PRO A 197 14.93 -23.15 14.29
CA PRO A 197 15.42 -24.47 14.62
C PRO A 197 14.65 -24.99 15.85
N LYS A 198 14.07 -26.20 15.72
CA LYS A 198 13.46 -26.90 16.86
C LYS A 198 14.56 -27.08 17.92
N THR A 199 14.42 -26.37 19.03
CA THR A 199 15.23 -26.54 20.23
C THR A 199 14.66 -27.66 21.06
#